data_AF-A0AA39QA97-F1
#
_entry.id   AF-A0AA39QA97-F1
#
_cell.length_a   1.000
_cell.length_b   1.000
_cell.length_c   1.000
_cell.angle_alpha   90.00
_cell.angle_beta   90.00
_cell.angle_gamma   90.00
#
_symmetry.space_group_name_H-M   'P 1'
#
loop_
_entity.id
_entity.type
_entity.pdbx_description
1 polymer ?
#
loop_
_entity_poly.entity_id
_entity_poly.type
_entity_poly.pdbx_seq_one_letter_code
_entity_poly.pdbx_strand_id
1 'polypeptide(L)' 'MPSSEKDLEVNVLKSLEEVDIIKMRRFATRSLRFMDAYQKGLNGVQAAWAVTKYQGHRLIPETIL' A
#
# COMPACT_ATOMS: atom_id res chain seq x y z
N MET A 1 -25.83 1.26 -20.78
CA MET A 1 -26.63 1.22 -19.54
C MET A 1 -25.68 1.01 -18.38
N PRO A 2 -25.76 1.78 -17.29
CA PRO A 2 -25.02 1.44 -16.07
C PRO A 2 -25.43 0.04 -15.59
N SER A 3 -24.47 -0.72 -15.05
CA SER A 3 -24.72 -2.04 -14.47
C SER A 3 -25.74 -1.93 -13.33
N SER A 4 -26.58 -2.96 -13.13
CA SER A 4 -27.48 -2.96 -11.97
C SER A 4 -26.67 -3.09 -10.67
N GLU A 5 -27.21 -2.62 -9.56
CA GLU A 5 -26.56 -2.70 -8.24
C GLU A 5 -26.16 -4.15 -7.87
N LYS A 6 -27.01 -5.12 -8.22
CA LYS A 6 -26.75 -6.55 -8.03
C LYS A 6 -25.53 -7.03 -8.81
N ASP A 7 -25.38 -6.56 -10.05
CA ASP A 7 -24.22 -6.92 -10.86
C ASP A 7 -22.93 -6.32 -10.27
N LEU A 8 -23.00 -5.10 -9.72
CA LEU A 8 -21.86 -4.48 -9.05
C LEU A 8 -21.44 -5.25 -7.80
N GLU A 9 -22.41 -5.67 -6.97
CA GLU A 9 -22.15 -6.47 -5.78
C GLU A 9 -21.44 -7.79 -6.11
N VAL A 10 -21.98 -8.54 -7.09
CA VAL A 10 -21.39 -9.81 -7.55
C VAL A 10 -19.97 -9.59 -8.08
N ASN A 11 -19.75 -8.52 -8.84
CA ASN A 11 -18.44 -8.20 -9.39
C ASN A 11 -17.42 -7.84 -8.29
N VAL A 12 -17.83 -7.13 -7.24
CA VAL A 12 -16.95 -6.81 -6.10
C VAL A 12 -16.55 -8.10 -5.37
N LEU A 13 -17.51 -8.97 -5.05
CA LEU A 13 -17.23 -10.24 -4.35
C LEU A 13 -16.25 -11.11 -5.15
N LYS A 14 -16.53 -11.29 -6.44
CA LYS A 14 -15.65 -12.05 -7.34
C LYS A 14 -14.24 -11.45 -7.41
N SER A 15 -14.15 -10.12 -7.53
CA SER A 15 -12.86 -9.43 -7.60
C SER A 15 -12.05 -9.60 -6.30
N LEU A 16 -12.70 -9.58 -5.14
CA LEU A 16 -12.05 -9.79 -3.85
C LEU A 16 -11.54 -11.22 -3.68
N GLU A 17 -12.29 -12.20 -4.17
CA GLU A 17 -11.91 -13.62 -4.12
C GLU A 17 -10.70 -13.93 -5.03
N GLU A 18 -10.56 -13.21 -6.15
CA GLU A 18 -9.42 -13.33 -7.07
C GLU A 18 -8.11 -12.69 -6.54
N VAL A 19 -8.15 -11.97 -5.42
CA VAL A 19 -6.95 -11.37 -4.83
C VAL A 19 -6.13 -12.43 -4.11
N ASP A 20 -5.02 -12.83 -4.74
CA ASP A 20 -4.01 -13.68 -4.11
C ASP A 20 -3.47 -13.09 -2.78
N ILE A 21 -3.35 -13.92 -1.75
CA ILE A 21 -2.72 -13.61 -0.46
C ILE A 21 -1.35 -12.93 -0.61
N ILE A 22 -0.56 -13.28 -1.63
CA ILE A 22 0.73 -12.64 -1.91
C ILE A 22 0.54 -11.15 -2.24
N LYS A 23 -0.50 -10.78 -2.99
CA LYS A 23 -0.82 -9.38 -3.30
C LYS A 23 -1.22 -8.62 -2.04
N MET A 24 -2.06 -9.23 -1.19
CA MET A 24 -2.46 -8.64 0.10
C MET A 24 -1.24 -8.37 1.00
N ARG A 25 -0.34 -9.35 1.13
CA ARG A 25 0.89 -9.22 1.92
C ARG A 25 1.82 -8.13 1.39
N ARG A 26 1.99 -8.05 0.06
CA ARG A 26 2.78 -6.98 -0.59
C ARG A 26 2.19 -5.61 -0.34
N PHE A 27 0.87 -5.46 -0.46
CA PHE A 27 0.16 -4.22 -0.16
C PHE A 27 0.36 -3.80 1.30
N ALA A 28 0.08 -4.69 2.26
CA ALA A 28 0.26 -4.41 3.68
C ALA A 28 1.70 -4.02 4.04
N THR A 29 2.68 -4.74 3.48
CA THR A 29 4.11 -4.43 3.67
C THR A 29 4.47 -3.06 3.12
N ARG A 30 3.95 -2.69 1.94
CA ARG A 30 4.18 -1.37 1.35
C ARG A 30 3.56 -0.29 2.22
N SER A 31 2.33 -0.48 2.68
CA SER A 31 1.64 0.47 3.57
C SER A 31 2.40 0.69 4.88
N LEU A 32 2.92 -0.38 5.49
CA LEU A 32 3.76 -0.28 6.69
C LEU A 32 4.99 0.61 6.49
N ARG A 33 5.66 0.52 5.34
CA ARG A 33 6.83 1.36 5.03
C ARG A 33 6.48 2.84 4.88
N PHE A 34 5.32 3.14 4.29
CA PHE A 34 4.83 4.51 4.21
C PHE A 34 4.40 5.04 5.59
N MET A 35 3.76 4.21 6.41
CA MET A 35 3.43 4.59 7.79
C MET A 35 4.69 4.89 8.62
N ASP A 36 5.74 4.07 8.50
CA ASP A 36 7.04 4.33 9.13
C ASP A 36 7.65 5.67 8.68
N ALA A 37 7.57 6.00 7.38
CA ALA A 37 8.01 7.28 6.84
C ALA A 37 7.23 8.47 7.44
N TYR A 38 5.90 8.34 7.52
CA TYR A 38 5.03 9.38 8.08
C TYR A 38 5.23 9.55 9.59
N GLN A 39 5.45 8.47 10.34
CA GLN A 39 5.80 8.53 11.76
C GLN A 39 7.11 9.30 12.00
N LYS A 40 8.03 9.25 11.03
CA LYS A 40 9.28 10.02 11.01
C LYS A 40 9.12 11.44 10.46
N GLY A 41 7.90 11.94 10.29
CA GLY A 41 7.63 13.33 9.90
C GLY A 41 7.85 13.65 8.41
N LEU A 42 8.05 12.64 7.55
CA LEU A 42 8.24 12.86 6.12
C LEU A 42 6.91 13.20 5.44
N ASN A 43 6.94 14.13 4.48
CA ASN A 43 5.79 14.40 3.61
C ASN A 43 5.66 13.34 2.49
N GLY A 44 4.60 13.40 1.68
CA GLY A 44 4.33 12.40 0.65
C GLY A 44 5.45 12.20 -0.39
N VAL A 45 6.12 13.28 -0.80
CA VAL A 45 7.24 13.22 -1.76
C VAL A 45 8.47 12.61 -1.11
N GLN A 46 8.80 13.04 0.11
CA GLN A 46 9.92 12.50 0.88
C GLN A 46 9.71 11.03 1.24
N ALA A 47 8.50 10.64 1.65
CA ALA A 47 8.16 9.27 1.97
C ALA A 47 8.31 8.34 0.74
N ALA A 48 7.82 8.77 -0.43
CA ALA A 48 7.98 7.99 -1.66
C ALA A 48 9.46 7.79 -2.02
N TRP A 49 10.28 8.84 -1.88
CA TRP A 49 11.72 8.75 -2.06
C TRP A 49 12.38 7.82 -1.05
N ALA A 50 12.08 7.98 0.25
CA ALA A 50 12.66 7.17 1.33
C ALA A 50 12.31 5.68 1.20
N VAL A 51 11.04 5.35 0.92
CA VAL A 51 10.61 3.95 0.71
C VAL A 51 11.34 3.31 -0.47
N THR A 52 11.65 4.08 -1.51
CA THR A 52 12.41 3.61 -2.68
C THR A 52 13.90 3.46 -2.36
N LYS A 53 14.47 4.45 -1.67
CA LYS A 53 15.90 4.48 -1.31
C LYS A 53 16.27 3.38 -0.33
N TYR A 54 15.43 3.13 0.68
CA TYR A 54 15.68 2.16 1.76
C TYR A 54 14.97 0.82 1.57
N GLN A 55 14.52 0.51 0.35
CA GLN A 55 13.78 -0.73 0.06
C GLN A 55 14.52 -2.03 0.44
N GLY A 56 15.86 -2.00 0.39
CA GLY A 56 16.73 -3.13 0.74
C GLY A 56 16.95 -3.30 2.25
N HIS A 57 17.09 -2.19 2.98
CA HIS A 57 17.31 -2.19 4.43
C HIS A 57 16.03 -2.31 5.25
N ARG A 58 14.85 -2.21 4.58
CA ARG A 58 13.51 -2.36 5.16
C ARG A 58 13.19 -1.45 6.35
N LEU A 59 14.06 -0.50 6.66
CA LEU A 59 13.96 0.47 7.74
C LEU A 59 14.41 1.82 7.22
N ILE A 60 13.62 2.85 7.50
CA ILE A 60 13.99 4.24 7.25
C ILE A 60 14.81 4.71 8.46
N PRO A 61 16.02 5.27 8.29
CA PRO A 61 16.79 5.78 9.43
C PRO A 61 16.05 6.88 10.18
N GLU A 62 16.27 6.99 11.49
CA GLU A 62 15.70 8.10 12.29
C GLU A 62 16.31 9.46 11.90
N THR A 63 17.53 9.45 11.37
CA THR A 63 18.26 10.65 10.90
C THR A 63 17.85 11.11 9.49
N ILE A 64 16.67 10.71 9.01
CA ILE A 64 16.20 11.05 7.65
C ILE A 64 15.65 12.49 7.56
N LEU A 65 15.32 13.09 8.71
CA LEU A 65 14.95 14.49 8.82
C LEU A 65 16.18 15.39 8.91
#